data_AF-A0A2E8ABU0-F1
#
_entry.id   AF-A0A2E8ABU0-F1
#
_cell.length_a   1.000
_cell.length_b   1.000
_cell.length_c   1.000
_cell.angle_alpha   90.00
_cell.angle_beta   90.00
_cell.angle_gamma   90.00
#
_symmetry.space_group_name_H-M   'P 1'
#
loop_
_entity.id
_entity.type
_entity.pdbx_description
1 polymer ?
#
loop_
_entity_poly.entity_id
_entity_poly.type
_entity_poly.pdbx_seq_one_letter_code
_entity_poly.pdbx_strand_id
1 'polypeptide(L)'
;MKMRTLAALAIGMLGSSSVLAVPTLQLDIDGGTYLGGTEESTVTNAATFDLWALGKVPSVDTTIDYYLSIALLPQSQNIGDPANLGGITVNGTALSSLIGDSEYGTPPIESISNGGELGPHGIFDTLYYQIAFNFDGLPTVASYNVQDDTAGPAGEELFKQVFQIDASSLAMGYGLHFDLYTYGETNGNRTAITDFAPFSHDAAYCVDRNCEPVEVSEPSTLALFGISLIGLVAIRRRLITS
;
A
#
# COMPACT_ATOMS: atom_id res chain seq x y z
N MET A 1 46.02 -2.19 -9.87
CA MET A 1 45.27 -1.86 -8.64
C MET A 1 45.87 -2.65 -7.47
N LYS A 2 46.37 -1.98 -6.41
CA LYS A 2 47.04 -2.66 -5.29
C LYS A 2 46.01 -3.50 -4.52
N MET A 3 46.40 -4.69 -4.06
CA MET A 3 45.54 -5.67 -3.34
C MET A 3 44.79 -5.07 -2.14
N ARG A 4 45.30 -3.97 -1.57
CA ARG A 4 44.68 -3.20 -0.49
C ARG A 4 43.39 -2.46 -0.88
N THR A 5 43.23 -2.06 -2.15
CA THR A 5 42.04 -1.33 -2.61
C THR A 5 40.85 -2.27 -2.87
N LEU A 6 41.11 -3.54 -3.24
CA LEU A 6 40.09 -4.58 -3.40
C LEU A 6 39.57 -5.12 -2.06
N ALA A 7 40.44 -5.24 -1.06
CA ALA A 7 40.04 -5.63 0.28
C ALA A 7 39.12 -4.59 0.93
N ALA A 8 39.37 -3.28 0.71
CA ALA A 8 38.52 -2.21 1.21
C ALA A 8 37.11 -2.22 0.60
N LEU A 9 36.97 -2.57 -0.68
CA LEU A 9 35.65 -2.66 -1.35
C LEU A 9 34.84 -3.88 -0.88
N ALA A 10 35.51 -5.02 -0.66
CA ALA A 10 34.87 -6.24 -0.14
C ALA A 10 34.48 -6.12 1.34
N ILE A 11 35.27 -5.41 2.16
CA ILE A 11 34.94 -5.12 3.57
C ILE A 11 33.78 -4.11 3.66
N GLY A 12 33.69 -3.14 2.75
CA GLY A 12 32.58 -2.19 2.70
C GLY A 12 31.21 -2.84 2.38
N MET A 13 31.20 -3.93 1.60
CA MET A 13 29.97 -4.68 1.27
C MET A 13 29.49 -5.60 2.40
N LEU A 14 30.35 -5.94 3.37
CA LEU A 14 30.00 -6.81 4.50
C LEU A 14 29.35 -6.04 5.68
N GLY A 15 29.25 -4.72 5.58
CA GLY A 15 28.70 -3.84 6.61
C GLY A 15 27.32 -3.25 6.30
N SER A 16 26.67 -3.65 5.19
CA SER A 16 25.30 -3.23 4.90
C SER A 16 24.35 -3.96 5.83
N SER A 17 24.00 -3.34 6.95
CA SER A 17 22.78 -3.66 7.66
C SER A 17 21.61 -3.40 6.71
N SER A 18 20.72 -4.38 6.56
CA SER A 18 19.44 -4.16 5.90
C SER A 18 18.71 -3.07 6.67
N VAL A 19 18.65 -1.86 6.12
CA VAL A 19 17.75 -0.83 6.63
C VAL A 19 16.36 -1.30 6.20
N LEU A 20 15.64 -1.96 7.12
CA LEU A 20 14.25 -2.33 6.91
C LEU A 20 13.43 -1.04 6.89
N ALA A 21 13.10 -0.58 5.69
CA ALA A 21 12.31 0.64 5.52
C ALA A 21 10.84 0.29 5.74
N VAL A 22 10.38 0.39 7.00
CA VAL A 22 8.95 0.39 7.32
C VAL A 22 8.32 1.64 6.68
N PRO A 23 7.34 1.50 5.77
CA PRO A 23 6.68 2.65 5.14
C PRO A 23 6.00 3.59 6.12
N THR A 24 5.78 4.84 5.69
CA THR A 24 5.05 5.83 6.49
C THR A 24 3.61 5.44 6.70
N LEU A 25 2.94 4.95 5.65
CA LEU A 25 1.56 4.49 5.66
C LEU A 25 1.50 3.03 5.21
N GLN A 26 0.69 2.23 5.88
CA GLN A 26 0.45 0.83 5.56
C GLN A 26 -0.99 0.46 5.95
N LEU A 27 -1.57 -0.51 5.25
CA LEU A 27 -2.82 -1.17 5.60
C LEU A 27 -2.54 -2.63 5.94
N ASP A 28 -3.25 -3.13 6.95
CA ASP A 28 -3.18 -4.53 7.36
C ASP A 28 -4.58 -5.03 7.75
N ILE A 29 -4.78 -6.35 7.78
CA ILE A 29 -6.04 -6.96 8.18
C ILE A 29 -5.77 -7.95 9.31
N ASP A 30 -6.53 -7.85 10.41
CA ASP A 30 -6.44 -8.85 11.47
C ASP A 30 -6.79 -10.26 10.96
N GLY A 31 -5.83 -11.18 11.04
CA GLY A 31 -5.96 -12.52 10.48
C GLY A 31 -5.97 -12.58 8.94
N GLY A 32 -5.59 -11.49 8.27
CA GLY A 32 -5.36 -11.45 6.83
C GLY A 32 -4.14 -12.27 6.42
N THR A 33 -3.93 -12.40 5.11
CA THR A 33 -2.77 -13.08 4.52
C THR A 33 -2.20 -12.20 3.43
N TYR A 34 -0.90 -11.91 3.50
CA TYR A 34 -0.22 -11.19 2.45
C TYR A 34 -0.10 -12.04 1.17
N LEU A 35 -0.51 -11.46 0.04
CA LEU A 35 -0.33 -12.04 -1.30
C LEU A 35 0.57 -11.14 -2.15
N GLY A 36 1.77 -11.62 -2.48
CA GLY A 36 2.66 -10.94 -3.44
C GLY A 36 2.21 -11.10 -4.90
N GLY A 37 2.95 -10.51 -5.85
CA GLY A 37 2.68 -10.66 -7.29
C GLY A 37 2.00 -9.42 -7.88
N THR A 38 0.82 -9.55 -8.47
CA THR A 38 0.08 -8.41 -9.05
C THR A 38 -0.83 -7.67 -8.07
N GLU A 39 -1.28 -8.34 -7.00
CA GLU A 39 -2.11 -7.72 -5.98
C GLU A 39 -1.25 -7.01 -4.92
N GLU A 40 -0.10 -7.60 -4.56
CA GLU A 40 0.82 -7.14 -3.51
C GLU A 40 0.09 -6.62 -2.25
N SER A 41 -0.93 -7.31 -1.74
CA SER A 41 -1.79 -6.77 -0.68
C SER A 41 -2.03 -7.77 0.44
N THR A 42 -2.37 -7.29 1.64
CA THR A 42 -2.94 -8.15 2.68
C THR A 42 -4.40 -8.42 2.38
N VAL A 43 -4.75 -9.69 2.17
CA VAL A 43 -6.11 -10.08 1.78
C VAL A 43 -6.84 -10.87 2.84
N THR A 44 -8.17 -10.80 2.83
CA THR A 44 -9.04 -11.70 3.59
C THR A 44 -10.24 -12.14 2.76
N ASN A 45 -10.78 -13.32 3.10
CA ASN A 45 -12.08 -13.81 2.62
C ASN A 45 -13.14 -13.83 3.73
N ALA A 46 -12.79 -13.40 4.95
CA ALA A 46 -13.74 -13.23 6.03
C ALA A 46 -14.64 -12.03 5.69
N ALA A 47 -15.96 -12.22 5.71
CA ALA A 47 -16.91 -11.16 5.40
C ALA A 47 -16.99 -10.06 6.47
N THR A 48 -16.43 -10.32 7.65
CA THR A 48 -16.29 -9.36 8.74
C THR A 48 -14.86 -9.40 9.25
N PHE A 49 -14.19 -8.25 9.32
CA PHE A 49 -12.78 -8.16 9.69
C PHE A 49 -12.41 -6.77 10.22
N ASP A 50 -11.32 -6.72 10.97
CA ASP A 50 -10.72 -5.46 11.41
C ASP A 50 -9.65 -5.05 10.40
N LEU A 51 -9.89 -3.96 9.69
CA LEU A 51 -8.91 -3.29 8.84
C LEU A 51 -8.10 -2.30 9.67
N TRP A 52 -6.79 -2.37 9.60
CA TRP A 52 -5.86 -1.52 10.35
C TRP A 52 -5.21 -0.52 9.40
N ALA A 53 -5.45 0.78 9.62
CA ALA A 53 -4.67 1.83 9.01
C ALA A 53 -3.51 2.22 9.95
N LEU A 54 -2.29 2.06 9.44
CA LEU A 54 -1.06 2.21 10.20
C LEU A 54 -0.29 3.44 9.74
N GLY A 55 0.17 4.24 10.71
CA GLY A 55 0.93 5.47 10.46
C GLY A 55 2.22 5.50 11.27
N LYS A 56 3.38 5.61 10.61
CA LYS A 56 4.69 5.57 11.27
C LYS A 56 4.94 6.78 12.16
N VAL A 57 5.30 6.55 13.42
CA VAL A 57 5.69 7.61 14.36
C VAL A 57 7.17 7.97 14.17
N PRO A 58 7.56 9.26 14.10
CA PRO A 58 6.74 10.49 14.02
C PRO A 58 6.57 10.98 12.57
N SER A 59 6.63 10.08 11.58
CA SER A 59 6.60 10.44 10.16
C SER A 59 5.24 10.96 9.70
N VAL A 60 4.14 10.49 10.30
CA VAL A 60 2.79 11.01 10.02
C VAL A 60 2.53 12.32 10.77
N ASP A 61 1.79 13.23 10.14
CA ASP A 61 1.33 14.48 10.74
C ASP A 61 -0.03 14.24 11.38
N THR A 62 -0.10 14.25 12.72
CA THR A 62 -1.35 13.99 13.44
C THR A 62 -2.35 15.16 13.36
N THR A 63 -1.98 16.28 12.75
CA THR A 63 -2.83 17.48 12.65
C THR A 63 -3.64 17.57 11.36
N ILE A 64 -3.41 16.65 10.41
CA ILE A 64 -4.09 16.60 9.12
C ILE A 64 -4.95 15.34 8.99
N ASP A 65 -5.84 15.36 8.00
CA ASP A 65 -6.66 14.21 7.66
C ASP A 65 -5.92 13.27 6.71
N TYR A 66 -6.06 11.98 6.99
CA TYR A 66 -5.77 10.85 6.12
C TYR A 66 -7.09 10.26 5.62
N TYR A 67 -7.02 9.56 4.50
CA TYR A 67 -8.17 9.06 3.78
C TYR A 67 -8.01 7.57 3.54
N LEU A 68 -8.96 6.80 4.06
CA LEU A 68 -9.17 5.42 3.67
C LEU A 68 -10.10 5.40 2.45
N SER A 69 -9.60 4.94 1.32
CA SER A 69 -10.41 4.63 0.14
C SER A 69 -10.94 3.21 0.23
N ILE A 70 -12.20 3.01 -0.13
CA ILE A 70 -12.86 1.71 -0.20
C ILE A 70 -13.43 1.57 -1.61
N ALA A 71 -12.75 0.82 -2.47
CA ALA A 71 -13.09 0.65 -3.88
C ALA A 71 -13.71 -0.73 -4.14
N LEU A 72 -14.73 -0.78 -5.00
CA LEU A 72 -15.40 -2.02 -5.36
C LEU A 72 -14.57 -2.83 -6.38
N LEU A 73 -14.44 -4.14 -6.14
CA LEU A 73 -13.89 -5.12 -7.07
C LEU A 73 -15.00 -6.03 -7.63
N PRO A 74 -14.92 -6.49 -8.89
CA PRO A 74 -13.98 -6.00 -9.88
C PRO A 74 -14.36 -4.58 -10.31
N GLN A 75 -13.46 -3.99 -11.09
CA GLN A 75 -13.76 -2.86 -11.95
C GLN A 75 -15.10 -3.05 -12.64
N SER A 76 -15.95 -2.06 -12.49
CA SER A 76 -17.34 -2.17 -12.89
C SER A 76 -17.68 -1.01 -13.81
N GLN A 77 -17.35 -1.19 -15.10
CA GLN A 77 -17.61 -0.20 -16.16
C GLN A 77 -19.11 0.16 -16.32
N ASN A 78 -20.01 -0.58 -15.68
CA ASN A 78 -21.46 -0.35 -15.63
C ASN A 78 -22.03 -1.10 -14.42
N ILE A 79 -21.86 -0.56 -13.21
CA ILE A 79 -22.76 -0.96 -12.12
C ILE A 79 -24.14 -0.46 -12.54
N GLY A 80 -25.10 -1.35 -12.77
CA GLY A 80 -26.46 -0.97 -13.14
C GLY A 80 -27.11 -0.09 -12.08
N ASP A 81 -27.93 -0.69 -11.20
CA ASP A 81 -28.43 0.00 -10.02
C ASP A 81 -27.50 -0.34 -8.84
N PRO A 82 -26.79 0.63 -8.24
CA PRO A 82 -25.98 0.43 -7.03
C PRO A 82 -26.73 -0.24 -5.88
N ALA A 83 -28.08 -0.17 -5.86
CA ALA A 83 -28.91 -0.89 -4.90
C ALA A 83 -28.73 -2.43 -4.96
N ASN A 84 -28.24 -2.99 -6.07
CA ASN A 84 -28.00 -4.43 -6.23
C ASN A 84 -26.62 -4.90 -5.75
N LEU A 85 -25.72 -3.99 -5.35
CA LEU A 85 -24.42 -4.34 -4.80
C LEU A 85 -24.51 -4.86 -3.37
N GLY A 86 -25.65 -4.66 -2.71
CA GLY A 86 -25.78 -4.93 -1.29
C GLY A 86 -25.17 -3.82 -0.43
N GLY A 87 -24.70 -4.17 0.77
CA GLY A 87 -24.27 -3.19 1.77
C GLY A 87 -22.92 -3.50 2.39
N ILE A 88 -22.17 -2.45 2.69
CA ILE A 88 -20.95 -2.47 3.49
C ILE A 88 -21.20 -1.58 4.70
N THR A 89 -20.82 -2.02 5.88
CA THR A 89 -20.76 -1.15 7.06
C THR A 89 -19.34 -1.00 7.56
N VAL A 90 -19.04 0.19 8.05
CA VAL A 90 -17.77 0.51 8.72
C VAL A 90 -18.10 0.97 10.13
N ASN A 91 -17.55 0.30 11.14
CA ASN A 91 -17.86 0.54 12.55
C ASN A 91 -19.39 0.49 12.82
N GLY A 92 -20.08 -0.46 12.18
CA GLY A 92 -21.52 -0.66 12.29
C GLY A 92 -22.40 0.40 11.60
N THR A 93 -21.80 1.38 10.92
CA THR A 93 -22.51 2.41 10.17
C THR A 93 -22.46 2.11 8.68
N ALA A 94 -23.59 2.20 7.98
CA ALA A 94 -23.62 1.93 6.54
C ALA A 94 -22.72 2.92 5.79
N LEU A 95 -21.92 2.41 4.84
CA LEU A 95 -20.97 3.21 4.08
C LEU A 95 -21.66 4.35 3.31
N SER A 96 -22.85 4.10 2.78
CA SER A 96 -23.72 5.11 2.14
C SER A 96 -24.19 6.24 3.06
N SER A 97 -24.03 6.11 4.39
CA SER A 97 -24.39 7.13 5.38
C SER A 97 -23.18 7.85 6.01
N LEU A 98 -21.95 7.40 5.73
CA LEU A 98 -20.72 7.88 6.37
C LEU A 98 -20.10 9.15 5.74
N ILE A 99 -20.84 9.83 4.87
CA ILE A 99 -20.50 11.07 4.10
C ILE A 99 -19.88 10.75 2.72
N GLY A 100 -20.53 11.31 1.68
CA GLY A 100 -20.14 11.22 0.26
C GLY A 100 -21.17 10.45 -0.57
N ASP A 101 -21.65 11.04 -1.67
CA ASP A 101 -22.23 10.23 -2.74
C ASP A 101 -21.10 9.31 -3.24
N SER A 102 -21.42 8.05 -3.50
CA SER A 102 -20.46 7.12 -4.09
C SER A 102 -19.83 7.75 -5.34
N GLU A 103 -18.50 7.82 -5.39
CA GLU A 103 -17.79 8.41 -6.53
C GLU A 103 -17.43 7.33 -7.53
N TYR A 104 -17.53 7.65 -8.82
CA TYR A 104 -17.07 6.77 -9.89
C TYR A 104 -15.79 7.34 -10.48
N GLY A 105 -14.71 6.57 -10.42
CA GLY A 105 -13.39 7.00 -10.89
C GLY A 105 -12.28 6.13 -10.31
N THR A 106 -11.05 6.59 -10.44
CA THR A 106 -9.88 5.98 -9.80
C THR A 106 -9.49 6.83 -8.57
N PRO A 107 -9.44 6.28 -7.35
CA PRO A 107 -8.89 6.98 -6.19
C PRO A 107 -7.39 7.30 -6.39
N PRO A 108 -6.89 8.46 -5.93
CA PRO A 108 -7.62 9.62 -5.41
C PRO A 108 -8.33 10.42 -6.51
N ILE A 109 -9.24 11.31 -6.11
CA ILE A 109 -10.06 12.17 -6.98
C ILE A 109 -9.26 12.78 -8.15
N GLU A 110 -9.70 12.52 -9.38
CA GLU A 110 -9.10 13.06 -10.62
C GLU A 110 -9.14 14.60 -10.75
N SER A 111 -9.97 15.28 -9.95
CA SER A 111 -10.16 16.73 -10.05
C SER A 111 -9.08 17.57 -9.37
N ILE A 112 -8.01 16.96 -8.85
CA ILE A 112 -6.92 17.69 -8.23
C ILE A 112 -5.90 18.11 -9.29
N SER A 113 -5.98 19.38 -9.68
CA SER A 113 -5.13 19.96 -10.70
C SER A 113 -3.64 19.85 -10.34
N ASN A 114 -2.88 19.17 -11.20
CA ASN A 114 -1.42 19.13 -11.26
C ASN A 114 -0.68 18.37 -10.14
N GLY A 115 -0.78 17.03 -10.16
CA GLY A 115 0.42 16.21 -10.08
C GLY A 115 0.53 15.30 -8.87
N GLY A 116 0.06 14.06 -9.02
CA GLY A 116 0.31 12.97 -8.09
C GLY A 116 -0.71 11.86 -8.25
N GLU A 117 -0.85 11.30 -9.46
CA GLU A 117 -1.57 10.04 -9.64
C GLU A 117 -0.75 8.95 -8.97
N LEU A 118 -1.40 8.06 -8.19
CA LEU A 118 -0.78 6.81 -7.77
C LEU A 118 -0.35 6.06 -9.04
N GLY A 119 0.89 5.56 -9.05
CA GLY A 119 1.43 4.84 -10.21
C GLY A 119 0.56 3.63 -10.58
N PRO A 120 0.54 3.20 -11.85
CA PRO A 120 -0.35 2.12 -12.26
C PRO A 120 0.06 0.76 -11.68
N HIS A 121 -0.82 0.17 -10.87
CA HIS A 121 -1.25 -1.21 -11.06
C HIS A 121 -2.78 -1.26 -10.92
N GLY A 122 -3.50 -1.13 -12.04
CA GLY A 122 -4.96 -1.29 -12.05
C GLY A 122 -5.80 -0.01 -12.15
N ILE A 123 -5.31 1.05 -12.82
CA ILE A 123 -6.06 2.27 -13.17
C ILE A 123 -7.31 1.91 -13.98
N PHE A 124 -8.44 1.71 -13.31
CA PHE A 124 -9.72 1.53 -13.97
C PHE A 124 -10.81 2.05 -13.04
N ASP A 125 -11.63 2.93 -13.57
CA ASP A 125 -12.71 3.54 -12.81
C ASP A 125 -13.63 2.49 -12.17
N THR A 126 -13.89 2.66 -10.89
CA THR A 126 -14.84 1.87 -10.14
C THR A 126 -15.59 2.76 -9.16
N LEU A 127 -16.58 2.18 -8.50
CA LEU A 127 -17.28 2.84 -7.41
C LEU A 127 -16.40 2.80 -6.16
N TYR A 128 -16.14 3.96 -5.56
CA TYR A 128 -15.42 4.05 -4.30
C TYR A 128 -16.07 5.01 -3.31
N TYR A 129 -15.68 4.85 -2.05
CA TYR A 129 -16.00 5.75 -0.94
C TYR A 129 -14.69 6.16 -0.26
N GLN A 130 -14.67 7.34 0.36
CA GLN A 130 -13.53 7.82 1.13
C GLN A 130 -13.97 8.15 2.56
N ILE A 131 -13.20 7.67 3.54
CA ILE A 131 -13.40 7.97 4.96
C ILE A 131 -12.20 8.78 5.44
N ALA A 132 -12.46 10.01 5.89
CA ALA A 132 -11.45 10.85 6.52
C ALA A 132 -11.25 10.48 8.00
N PHE A 133 -10.00 10.47 8.44
CA PHE A 133 -9.62 10.27 9.85
C PHE A 133 -8.26 10.93 10.12
N ASN A 134 -7.84 11.04 11.38
CA ASN A 134 -6.48 11.47 11.72
C ASN A 134 -5.88 10.53 12.77
N PHE A 135 -4.55 10.57 12.90
CA PHE A 135 -3.81 9.73 13.85
C PHE A 135 -3.73 10.32 15.27
N ASP A 136 -4.36 11.48 15.53
CA ASP A 136 -4.27 12.15 16.82
C ASP A 136 -4.90 11.31 17.95
N GLY A 137 -4.15 11.13 19.04
CA GLY A 137 -4.59 10.36 20.21
C GLY A 137 -4.80 8.86 19.99
N LEU A 138 -4.46 8.32 18.81
CA LEU A 138 -4.61 6.89 18.53
C LEU A 138 -3.57 6.05 19.29
N PRO A 139 -3.91 4.79 19.64
CA PRO A 139 -2.95 3.87 20.23
C PRO A 139 -1.82 3.54 19.25
N THR A 140 -0.66 3.19 19.78
CA THR A 140 0.48 2.71 19.00
C THR A 140 0.71 1.21 19.18
N VAL A 141 1.36 0.62 18.17
CA VAL A 141 1.90 -0.74 18.19
C VAL A 141 3.38 -0.71 17.82
N ALA A 142 4.14 -1.75 18.18
CA ALA A 142 5.52 -1.89 17.71
C ALA A 142 5.53 -1.91 16.18
N SER A 143 6.50 -1.25 15.56
CA SER A 143 6.56 -1.19 14.10
C SER A 143 6.91 -2.53 13.47
N TYR A 144 6.34 -2.78 12.31
CA TYR A 144 6.62 -3.92 11.46
C TYR A 144 6.31 -3.56 10.00
N ASN A 145 6.88 -4.33 9.09
CA ASN A 145 6.55 -4.29 7.69
C ASN A 145 5.41 -5.28 7.43
N VAL A 146 4.27 -4.79 6.91
CA VAL A 146 3.08 -5.63 6.66
C VAL A 146 3.34 -6.69 5.59
N GLN A 147 4.22 -6.42 4.61
CA GLN A 147 4.50 -7.34 3.52
C GLN A 147 5.07 -8.69 3.98
N ASP A 148 5.89 -8.69 5.04
CA ASP A 148 6.65 -9.87 5.46
C ASP A 148 6.66 -10.12 6.97
N ASP A 149 5.83 -9.39 7.71
CA ASP A 149 5.75 -9.38 9.18
C ASP A 149 7.10 -9.11 9.87
N THR A 150 8.09 -8.57 9.16
CA THR A 150 9.39 -8.30 9.79
C THR A 150 9.27 -7.16 10.78
N ALA A 151 9.74 -7.40 12.00
CA ALA A 151 9.77 -6.38 13.03
C ALA A 151 10.64 -5.21 12.58
N GLY A 152 10.12 -4.00 12.77
CA GLY A 152 10.86 -2.77 12.54
C GLY A 152 11.93 -2.52 13.61
N PRO A 153 12.69 -1.43 13.48
CA PRO A 153 13.72 -1.07 14.45
C PRO A 153 13.16 -0.95 15.87
N ALA A 154 13.93 -1.41 16.86
CA ALA A 154 13.51 -1.39 18.25
C ALA A 154 13.17 0.04 18.73
N GLY A 155 11.96 0.22 19.26
CA GLY A 155 11.46 1.52 19.73
C GLY A 155 10.78 2.36 18.66
N GLU A 156 10.74 1.92 17.39
CA GLU A 156 9.85 2.49 16.40
C GLU A 156 8.43 1.94 16.59
N GLU A 157 7.44 2.80 16.37
CA GLU A 157 6.03 2.51 16.58
C GLU A 157 5.19 2.96 15.39
N LEU A 158 4.00 2.38 15.26
CA LEU A 158 2.97 2.77 14.30
C LEU A 158 1.72 3.16 15.09
N PHE A 159 1.14 4.32 14.80
CA PHE A 159 -0.25 4.58 15.18
C PHE A 159 -1.16 3.58 14.48
N LYS A 160 -2.24 3.17 15.16
CA LYS A 160 -3.20 2.19 14.64
C LYS A 160 -4.63 2.70 14.75
N GLN A 161 -5.23 3.01 13.60
CA GLN A 161 -6.68 3.18 13.46
C GLN A 161 -7.31 1.85 13.06
N VAL A 162 -8.38 1.45 13.72
CA VAL A 162 -9.13 0.23 13.37
C VAL A 162 -10.46 0.62 12.74
N PHE A 163 -10.76 0.00 11.60
CA PHE A 163 -12.05 0.06 10.93
C PHE A 163 -12.66 -1.34 10.93
N GLN A 164 -13.79 -1.49 11.60
CA GLN A 164 -14.55 -2.75 11.61
C GLN A 164 -15.37 -2.83 10.33
N ILE A 165 -14.92 -3.64 9.38
CA ILE A 165 -15.58 -3.82 8.10
C ILE A 165 -16.56 -4.99 8.19
N ASP A 166 -17.80 -4.77 7.78
CA ASP A 166 -18.79 -5.82 7.53
C ASP A 166 -19.27 -5.72 6.08
N ALA A 167 -18.82 -6.68 5.28
CA ALA A 167 -19.18 -6.89 3.88
C ALA A 167 -20.05 -8.15 3.69
N SER A 168 -20.65 -8.68 4.77
CA SER A 168 -21.53 -9.87 4.70
C SER A 168 -22.76 -9.69 3.82
N SER A 169 -23.18 -8.44 3.63
CA SER A 169 -24.30 -8.07 2.76
C SER A 169 -23.84 -7.64 1.37
N LEU A 170 -22.55 -7.71 1.04
CA LEU A 170 -22.03 -7.43 -0.30
C LEU A 170 -22.47 -8.54 -1.25
N ALA A 171 -22.93 -8.16 -2.45
CA ALA A 171 -23.39 -9.12 -3.45
C ALA A 171 -22.26 -10.07 -3.87
N MET A 172 -22.62 -11.33 -4.14
CA MET A 172 -21.66 -12.34 -4.60
C MET A 172 -20.96 -11.90 -5.89
N GLY A 173 -19.68 -12.24 -6.01
CA GLY A 173 -18.85 -11.88 -7.16
C GLY A 173 -18.24 -10.48 -7.10
N TYR A 174 -18.45 -9.76 -6.00
CA TYR A 174 -17.77 -8.51 -5.68
C TYR A 174 -16.79 -8.68 -4.50
N GLY A 175 -15.81 -7.78 -4.44
CA GLY A 175 -14.84 -7.65 -3.37
C GLY A 175 -14.55 -6.18 -3.10
N LEU A 176 -13.56 -5.90 -2.25
CA LEU A 176 -13.14 -4.54 -1.91
C LEU A 176 -11.62 -4.41 -2.00
N HIS A 177 -11.16 -3.27 -2.50
CA HIS A 177 -9.77 -2.83 -2.40
C HIS A 177 -9.69 -1.62 -1.48
N PHE A 178 -8.64 -1.54 -0.69
CA PHE A 178 -8.42 -0.47 0.28
C PHE A 178 -7.09 0.22 0.00
N ASP A 179 -7.15 1.55 -0.12
CA ASP A 179 -5.96 2.40 -0.24
C ASP A 179 -5.92 3.40 0.92
N LEU A 180 -4.70 3.78 1.33
CA LEU A 180 -4.48 4.76 2.39
C LEU A 180 -3.59 5.90 1.89
N TYR A 181 -4.05 7.14 1.99
CA TYR A 181 -3.28 8.30 1.55
C TYR A 181 -3.68 9.60 2.25
N THR A 182 -2.95 10.68 1.98
CA THR A 182 -3.33 12.04 2.33
C THR A 182 -3.06 13.02 1.19
N TYR A 183 -3.78 14.14 1.19
CA TYR A 183 -3.62 15.22 0.24
C TYR A 183 -2.75 16.32 0.83
N GLY A 184 -2.00 17.00 -0.03
CA GLY A 184 -1.50 18.32 0.28
C GLY A 184 -2.65 19.31 0.40
N GLU A 185 -2.41 20.43 1.09
CA GLU A 185 -3.36 21.54 1.14
C GLU A 185 -2.69 22.85 0.76
N THR A 186 -3.40 23.69 -0.01
CA THR A 186 -2.97 25.04 -0.34
C THR A 186 -4.17 25.98 -0.24
N ASN A 187 -4.07 26.99 0.64
CA ASN A 187 -5.16 27.95 0.91
C ASN A 187 -6.49 27.28 1.30
N GLY A 188 -6.43 26.17 2.06
CA GLY A 188 -7.62 25.42 2.50
C GLY A 188 -8.27 24.57 1.41
N ASN A 189 -7.62 24.40 0.25
CA ASN A 189 -8.07 23.47 -0.79
C ASN A 189 -7.09 22.30 -0.89
N ARG A 190 -7.62 21.09 -1.05
CA ARG A 190 -6.83 19.89 -1.34
C ARG A 190 -6.06 20.05 -2.65
N THR A 191 -4.79 19.70 -2.62
CA THR A 191 -3.88 19.58 -3.76
C THR A 191 -3.49 18.11 -3.92
N ALA A 192 -2.41 17.79 -4.64
CA ALA A 192 -2.03 16.43 -4.97
C ALA A 192 -1.84 15.53 -3.74
N ILE A 193 -1.90 14.20 -3.93
CA ILE A 193 -1.45 13.26 -2.90
C ILE A 193 0.00 13.60 -2.53
N THR A 194 0.26 13.72 -1.24
CA THR A 194 1.59 13.96 -0.70
C THR A 194 2.21 12.74 -0.04
N ASP A 195 1.38 11.79 0.42
CA ASP A 195 1.82 10.53 1.01
C ASP A 195 0.77 9.45 0.81
N PHE A 196 1.20 8.20 0.61
CA PHE A 196 0.33 7.05 0.36
C PHE A 196 1.00 5.74 0.79
N ALA A 197 0.19 4.75 1.16
CA ALA A 197 0.67 3.40 1.40
C ALA A 197 1.22 2.82 0.10
N PRO A 198 2.45 2.26 0.09
CA PRO A 198 2.94 1.57 -1.10
C PRO A 198 2.01 0.41 -1.45
N PHE A 199 1.88 0.08 -2.74
CA PHE A 199 1.00 -1.02 -3.18
C PHE A 199 1.22 -2.32 -2.41
N SER A 200 2.48 -2.65 -2.12
CA SER A 200 2.87 -3.81 -1.29
C SER A 200 2.41 -3.78 0.17
N HIS A 201 1.61 -2.79 0.55
CA HIS A 201 1.09 -2.52 1.89
C HIS A 201 -0.38 -2.05 1.82
N ASP A 202 -1.08 -2.32 0.73
CA ASP A 202 -2.53 -2.15 0.64
C ASP A 202 -3.26 -3.37 1.20
N ALA A 203 -4.59 -3.31 1.22
CA ALA A 203 -5.42 -4.38 1.73
C ALA A 203 -6.61 -4.67 0.82
N ALA A 204 -7.11 -5.92 0.83
CA ALA A 204 -8.26 -6.32 0.02
C ALA A 204 -9.18 -7.36 0.69
N TYR A 205 -10.46 -7.32 0.34
CA TYR A 205 -11.45 -8.34 0.64
C TYR A 205 -11.88 -9.07 -0.63
N CYS A 206 -11.71 -10.39 -0.66
CA CYS A 206 -11.97 -11.23 -1.83
C CYS A 206 -13.00 -12.33 -1.51
N VAL A 207 -14.14 -12.35 -2.20
CA VAL A 207 -15.13 -13.45 -2.15
C VAL A 207 -15.21 -14.14 -3.51
N ASP A 208 -14.91 -15.44 -3.55
CA ASP A 208 -15.02 -16.30 -4.74
C ASP A 208 -14.30 -15.79 -6.00
N ARG A 209 -13.48 -14.75 -5.87
CA ARG A 209 -12.54 -14.31 -6.88
C ARG A 209 -11.18 -14.86 -6.53
N ASN A 210 -10.56 -15.45 -7.54
CA ASN A 210 -9.13 -15.54 -7.64
C ASN A 210 -8.58 -14.11 -7.57
N CYS A 211 -8.31 -13.61 -6.36
CA CYS A 211 -7.15 -12.79 -6.09
C CYS A 211 -5.91 -13.69 -6.31
N GLU A 212 -5.85 -14.33 -7.49
CA GLU A 212 -4.77 -15.22 -7.87
C GLU A 212 -3.61 -14.31 -8.22
N PRO A 213 -2.46 -14.48 -7.54
CA PRO A 213 -1.26 -13.80 -7.92
C PRO A 213 -0.94 -14.18 -9.37
N VAL A 214 -0.82 -13.20 -10.26
CA VAL A 214 0.00 -13.42 -11.45
C VAL A 214 1.43 -13.32 -10.96
N GLU A 215 2.18 -14.42 -11.10
CA GLU A 215 3.63 -14.45 -10.84
C GLU A 215 4.31 -13.35 -11.68
N VAL A 216 4.59 -12.21 -11.05
CA VAL A 216 5.45 -11.20 -11.63
C VAL A 216 6.86 -11.70 -11.40
N SER A 217 7.56 -12.01 -12.50
CA SER A 217 8.98 -12.34 -12.43
C SER A 217 9.70 -11.20 -11.71
N GLU A 218 10.49 -11.56 -10.68
CA GLU A 218 11.24 -10.64 -9.84
C GLU A 218 11.84 -9.49 -10.65
N PRO A 219 11.81 -8.24 -10.14
CA PRO A 219 12.25 -7.09 -10.90
C PRO A 219 13.64 -7.35 -11.48
N SER A 220 13.82 -6.98 -12.76
CA SER A 220 15.08 -7.10 -13.49
C SER A 220 16.27 -6.37 -12.82
N THR A 221 16.07 -5.76 -11.66
CA THR A 221 17.07 -5.26 -10.73
C THR A 221 18.06 -6.34 -10.29
N LEU A 222 17.63 -7.59 -10.05
CA LEU A 222 18.56 -8.70 -9.76
C LEU A 222 19.41 -9.07 -10.99
N ALA A 223 18.82 -9.04 -12.18
CA ALA A 223 19.55 -9.23 -13.42
C ALA A 223 20.52 -8.08 -13.71
N LEU A 224 20.11 -6.82 -13.49
CA LEU A 224 20.96 -5.62 -13.57
C LEU A 224 22.08 -5.62 -12.53
N PHE A 225 21.81 -6.10 -11.32
CA PHE A 225 22.82 -6.32 -10.29
C PHE A 225 23.83 -7.39 -10.75
N GLY A 226 23.36 -8.51 -11.31
CA GLY A 226 24.22 -9.53 -11.92
C GLY A 226 25.07 -8.99 -13.07
N ILE A 227 24.47 -8.23 -13.99
CA ILE A 227 25.16 -7.64 -15.15
C ILE A 227 26.19 -6.60 -14.71
N SER A 228 25.88 -5.77 -13.70
CA SER A 228 26.81 -4.77 -13.17
C SER A 228 28.02 -5.41 -12.49
N LEU A 229 27.83 -6.51 -11.74
CA LEU A 229 28.92 -7.33 -11.19
C LEU A 229 29.82 -7.90 -12.30
N ILE A 230 29.25 -8.43 -13.38
CA ILE A 230 30.01 -8.95 -14.53
C ILE A 230 30.78 -7.82 -15.25
N GLY A 231 30.16 -6.65 -15.41
CA GLY A 231 30.80 -5.46 -15.99
C GLY A 231 32.04 -5.02 -15.22
N LEU A 232 31.97 -5.01 -13.88
CA LEU A 232 33.11 -4.68 -13.01
C LEU A 232 34.27 -5.67 -13.17
N VAL A 233 33.98 -6.97 -13.34
CA VAL A 233 35.00 -8.00 -13.60
C VAL A 233 35.65 -7.81 -14.97
N ALA A 234 34.87 -7.48 -16.00
CA ALA A 234 35.38 -7.26 -17.36
C ALA A 234 36.31 -6.04 -17.45
N ILE A 235 35.95 -4.93 -16.79
CA ILE A 235 36.79 -3.72 -16.72
C ILE A 235 38.11 -4.03 -16.01
N ARG A 236 38.07 -4.78 -14.90
CA ARG A 236 39.28 -5.18 -14.16
C ARG A 236 40.25 -6.00 -15.02
N ARG A 237 39.75 -6.89 -15.89
CA ARG A 237 40.61 -7.71 -16.77
C ARG A 237 41.35 -6.86 -17.81
N ARG A 238 40.71 -5.84 -18.39
CA ARG A 238 41.36 -4.94 -19.37
C ARG A 238 42.48 -4.08 -18.75
N LEU A 239 42.31 -3.66 -17.51
CA LEU A 239 43.31 -2.85 -16.78
C LEU A 239 44.54 -3.64 -16.31
N ILE A 240 44.52 -4.98 -16.35
CA ILE A 240 45.66 -5.83 -15.96
C ILE A 240 46.50 -6.22 -17.20
N THR A 241 45.89 -6.19 -18.38
CA THR A 241 46.55 -6.53 -19.66
C THR A 241 47.11 -5.31 -20.41
N SER A 242 47.12 -4.13 -19.79
CA SER A 242 47.72 -2.89 -20.28
C SER A 242 48.92 -2.54 -19.39
#